data_AF-A0A5F5XWF1-F1
#
_entry.id   AF-A0A5F5XWF1-F1
#
_cell.length_a   1.000
_cell.length_b   1.000
_cell.length_c   1.000
_cell.angle_alpha   90.00
_cell.angle_beta   90.00
_cell.angle_gamma   90.00
#
_symmetry.space_group_name_H-M   'P 1'
#
loop_
_entity.id
_entity.type
_entity.pdbx_description
1 polymer ?
#
loop_
_entity_poly.entity_id
_entity_poly.type
_entity_poly.pdbx_seq_one_letter_code
_entity_poly.pdbx_strand_id
1 'polypeptide(L)' 'MFGRLASFLKDTWAKELVLVMSFIIGGFTIILPTLSPFTKYATMINQATLHNYPYVLGYSGLWCLNLLVISIC' A
#
# COMPACT_ATOMS: atom_id res chain seq x y z
N MET A 1 21.46 18.60 22.76
CA MET A 1 21.39 18.31 21.30
C MET A 1 19.94 18.29 20.79
N PHE A 2 19.01 17.59 21.47
CA PHE A 2 17.60 17.50 21.07
C PHE A 2 16.85 18.85 20.99
N GLY A 3 17.14 19.78 21.92
CA GLY A 3 16.50 21.11 21.91
C GLY A 3 16.80 21.95 20.66
N ARG A 4 17.97 21.78 20.04
CA ARG A 4 18.35 22.51 18.81
C ARG A 4 17.63 21.98 17.57
N LEU A 5 17.38 20.66 17.53
CA LEU A 5 16.59 20.03 16.48
C LEU A 5 15.12 20.42 16.56
N ALA A 6 14.55 20.47 17.77
CA ALA A 6 13.18 20.90 17.97
C ALA A 6 12.96 22.38 17.61
N SER A 7 13.92 23.26 17.93
CA SER A 7 13.85 24.68 17.52
C SER A 7 14.01 24.85 16.01
N PHE A 8 14.90 24.09 15.37
CA PHE A 8 15.08 24.11 13.91
C PHE A 8 13.83 23.61 13.21
N LEU A 9 13.25 22.49 13.66
CA LEU A 9 12.03 21.94 13.07
C LEU A 9 10.88 22.95 13.16
N LYS A 10 10.73 23.66 14.29
CA LYS A 10 9.73 24.72 14.46
C LYS A 10 9.95 25.91 13.51
N ASP A 11 11.19 26.37 13.35
CA ASP A 11 11.51 27.49 12.44
C ASP A 11 11.28 27.11 10.98
N THR A 12 11.73 25.92 10.57
CA THR A 12 11.53 25.40 9.20
C THR A 12 10.07 25.06 8.93
N TRP A 13 9.29 24.66 9.93
CA TRP A 13 7.83 24.52 9.80
C TRP A 13 7.14 25.85 9.48
N ALA A 14 7.60 26.94 10.08
CA ALA A 14 7.01 28.26 9.88
C ALA A 14 7.40 28.89 8.54
N LYS A 15 8.64 28.64 8.07
CA LYS A 15 9.15 29.19 6.80
C LYS A 15 8.84 28.34 5.59
N GLU A 16 9.07 27.04 5.70
CA GLU A 16 9.13 26.09 4.58
C GLU A 16 8.29 24.84 4.88
N LEU A 17 7.03 25.07 5.28
CA LEU A 17 6.09 24.00 5.64
C LEU A 17 5.97 22.93 4.55
N VAL A 18 5.98 23.35 3.29
CA VAL A 18 5.84 22.45 2.13
C VAL A 18 7.00 21.45 2.05
N LEU A 19 8.22 21.89 2.32
CA LEU A 19 9.42 21.03 2.32
C LEU A 19 9.43 20.06 3.52
N VAL A 20 9.01 20.51 4.70
CA VAL A 20 8.95 19.63 5.88
C VAL A 20 7.87 18.56 5.69
N MET A 21 6.70 18.93 5.19
CA MET A 21 5.60 17.99 4.96
C MET A 21 5.94 16.97 3.87
N SER A 22 6.62 17.37 2.78
CA SER A 22 7.01 16.43 1.74
C SER A 22 7.99 15.37 2.26
N PHE A 23 8.94 15.77 3.10
CA PHE A 23 9.86 14.84 3.74
C PHE A 23 9.15 13.89 4.72
N ILE A 24 8.21 14.40 5.52
CA ILE A 24 7.42 13.58 6.44
C ILE A 24 6.56 12.57 5.66
N ILE A 25 5.83 13.02 4.63
CA ILE A 25 4.97 12.14 3.82
C ILE A 25 5.82 11.10 3.09
N GLY A 26 6.93 11.51 2.45
CA GLY A 26 7.83 10.59 1.76
C GLY A 26 8.45 9.56 2.70
N GLY A 27 8.90 9.98 3.89
CA GLY A 27 9.39 9.07 4.92
C GLY A 27 8.29 8.12 5.41
N PHE A 28 7.08 8.63 5.61
CA PHE A 28 5.94 7.82 6.03
C PHE A 28 5.58 6.77 4.98
N THR A 29 5.55 7.12 3.69
CA THR A 29 5.30 6.18 2.60
C THR A 29 6.27 5.00 2.56
N ILE A 30 7.52 5.18 3.00
CA ILE A 30 8.51 4.10 3.06
C ILE A 30 8.33 3.23 4.31
N ILE A 31 8.01 3.86 5.43
CA ILE A 31 7.92 3.20 6.74
C ILE A 31 6.59 2.45 6.92
N LEU A 32 5.49 3.03 6.44
CA LEU A 32 4.13 2.51 6.65
C LEU A 32 3.89 1.11 6.08
N PRO A 33 4.37 0.75 4.87
CA PRO A 33 4.19 -0.59 4.32
C PRO A 33 4.88 -1.67 5.15
N THR A 34 5.99 -1.34 5.82
CA THR A 34 6.77 -2.28 6.65
C THR A 34 6.12 -2.52 8.01
N LEU A 35 5.51 -1.48 8.59
CA LEU A 35 4.82 -1.58 9.89
C LEU A 35 3.40 -2.16 9.76
N SER A 36 2.75 -1.96 8.62
CA SER A 36 1.34 -2.33 8.45
C SER A 36 1.20 -3.82 8.10
N PRO A 37 0.45 -4.60 8.90
CA PRO A 37 0.12 -5.99 8.55
C PRO A 37 -0.79 -6.07 7.32
N PHE A 38 -1.38 -4.95 6.89
CA PHE A 38 -2.28 -4.88 5.74
C PHE A 38 -1.56 -4.99 4.39
N THR A 39 -0.27 -4.65 4.32
CA THR A 39 0.53 -4.80 3.10
C THR A 39 0.54 -6.24 2.60
N LYS A 40 0.50 -7.22 3.52
CA LYS A 40 0.44 -8.65 3.19
C LYS A 40 -0.84 -9.02 2.42
N TYR A 41 -1.99 -8.48 2.84
CA TYR A 41 -3.27 -8.76 2.19
C TYR A 41 -3.36 -8.13 0.81
N ALA A 42 -2.79 -6.94 0.62
CA ALA A 42 -2.71 -6.32 -0.70
C ALA A 42 -1.97 -7.21 -1.72
N THR A 43 -0.86 -7.83 -1.32
CA THR A 43 -0.13 -8.80 -2.17
C THR A 43 -0.97 -10.02 -2.49
N MET A 44 -1.69 -10.58 -1.51
CA MET A 44 -2.57 -11.74 -1.72
C MET A 44 -3.69 -11.43 -2.70
N ILE A 45 -4.30 -10.25 -2.60
CA ILE A 45 -5.34 -9.81 -3.54
C ILE A 45 -4.78 -9.73 -4.96
N ASN A 46 -3.62 -9.10 -5.14
CA ASN A 46 -2.98 -8.99 -6.46
C ASN A 46 -2.65 -10.36 -7.08
N GLN A 47 -2.27 -11.34 -6.27
CA GLN A 47 -2.02 -12.72 -6.71
C GLN A 47 -3.31 -13.50 -7.01
N ALA A 48 -4.40 -13.20 -6.31
CA ALA A 48 -5.70 -13.81 -6.53
C ALA A 48 -6.40 -13.22 -7.78
N THR A 49 -6.09 -11.97 -8.16
CA THR A 49 -6.55 -11.38 -9.42
C THR A 49 -5.94 -12.09 -10.62
N LEU A 50 -6.82 -12.69 -11.40
CA LEU A 50 -6.46 -13.49 -12.54
C LEU A 50 -6.26 -12.60 -13.78
N HIS A 51 -5.01 -12.26 -14.11
CA HIS A 51 -4.67 -11.43 -15.28
C HIS A 51 -4.53 -12.22 -16.58
N ASN A 52 -4.25 -13.52 -16.50
CA ASN A 52 -4.18 -14.42 -17.65
C ASN A 52 -5.28 -15.48 -17.52
N TYR A 53 -5.99 -15.74 -18.62
CA TYR A 53 -6.99 -16.80 -18.66
C TYR A 53 -6.36 -18.14 -18.23
N PRO A 54 -6.89 -18.83 -17.21
CA PRO A 54 -6.28 -20.06 -16.73
C PRO A 54 -6.46 -21.12 -17.81
N TYR A 55 -5.35 -21.69 -18.31
CA TYR A 55 -5.41 -22.90 -19.10
C TYR A 55 -5.76 -24.06 -18.16
N VAL A 56 -7.03 -24.46 -18.20
CA VAL A 56 -7.63 -25.39 -17.23
C VAL A 56 -7.17 -26.82 -17.51
N LEU A 57 -6.36 -27.40 -16.61
CA LEU A 57 -6.22 -28.86 -16.50
C LEU A 57 -7.41 -29.39 -15.67
N GLY A 58 -8.48 -29.80 -16.36
CA GLY A 58 -9.29 -30.94 -15.93
C GLY A 58 -10.45 -30.77 -14.93
N TYR A 59 -10.93 -29.57 -14.55
CA TYR A 59 -12.19 -29.43 -13.77
C TYR A 59 -12.96 -28.17 -14.17
N SER A 60 -13.67 -28.22 -15.31
CA SER A 60 -14.19 -27.08 -16.07
C SER A 60 -15.51 -26.44 -15.58
N GLY A 61 -16.12 -26.89 -14.47
CA GLY A 61 -17.45 -26.40 -14.05
C GLY A 61 -17.47 -25.45 -12.85
N LEU A 62 -16.68 -25.72 -11.81
CA LEU A 62 -16.82 -25.07 -10.49
C LEU A 62 -16.03 -23.76 -10.34
N TRP A 63 -14.98 -23.60 -11.15
CA TRP A 63 -14.10 -22.43 -11.15
C TRP A 63 -14.70 -21.21 -11.86
N CYS A 64 -15.50 -21.44 -12.92
CA CYS A 64 -16.14 -20.37 -13.68
C CYS A 64 -17.22 -19.66 -12.86
N LEU A 65 -17.96 -20.39 -12.02
CA LEU A 65 -18.97 -19.82 -11.14
C LEU A 65 -18.34 -18.98 -10.02
N ASN A 66 -17.21 -19.40 -9.44
CA ASN A 66 -16.51 -18.63 -8.42
C ASN A 66 -15.91 -17.32 -8.95
N LEU A 67 -15.36 -17.33 -10.17
CA LEU A 67 -14.82 -16.13 -10.82
C LEU A 67 -15.93 -15.10 -11.14
N LEU A 68 -17.10 -15.59 -11.55
CA LEU A 68 -18.25 -14.74 -11.85
C LEU A 68 -18.86 -14.12 -10.57
N VAL A 69 -18.85 -14.84 -9.44
CA VAL A 69 -19.27 -14.30 -8.13
C VAL A 69 -18.33 -13.21 -7.62
N ILE A 70 -17.02 -13.34 -7.85
CA ILE A 70 -16.03 -12.30 -7.48
C ILE A 70 -16.15 -11.05 -8.37
N SER A 71 -16.67 -11.18 -9.59
CA SER A 71 -16.88 -10.06 -10.51
C SER A 71 -18.25 -9.36 -10.37
N ILE A 72 -19.21 -9.96 -9.65
CA ILE A 72 -20.59 -9.45 -9.49
C ILE A 72 -20.88 -8.91 -8.08
N CYS A 73 -20.01 -9.17 -7.10
CA CYS A 73 -19.98 -8.42 -5.83
C CYS A 73 -19.24 -7.10 -5.99
#